data_AF-A0A0E9R2V9-F1
#
_entry.id   AF-A0A0E9R2V9-F1
#
_cell.length_a   1.000
_cell.length_b   1.000
_cell.length_c   1.000
_cell.angle_alpha   90.00
_cell.angle_beta   90.00
_cell.angle_gamma   90.00
#
_symmetry.space_group_name_H-M   'P 1'
#
loop_
_entity.id
_entity.type
_entity.pdbx_description
1 polymer ?
#
loop_
_entity_poly.entity_id
_entity_poly.type
_entity_poly.pdbx_seq_one_letter_code
_entity_poly.pdbx_strand_id
1 'polypeptide(L)'
;MMDALIHTDPLPIAQHVADAFGCDITSTKAIFAECMKQLPEEDIINSFEKVQLFHLGVVMDGLFLTKPRDEIFQNHEVNTVPFMTGVTNLECGWLLAHLLAPPGWVTVWTGSRSHPFVTLTQGPRSKAK
;
A
#
# COMPACT_ATOMS: atom_id res chain seq x y z
N MET A 1 -2.03 -8.04 7.49
CA MET A 1 -2.30 -6.77 6.77
C MET A 1 -0.99 -6.13 6.32
N MET A 2 0.01 -6.03 7.19
CA MET A 2 1.31 -5.48 6.81
C MET A 2 2.13 -6.34 5.84
N ASP A 3 1.86 -7.65 5.78
CA ASP A 3 2.50 -8.58 4.86
C ASP A 3 2.11 -8.32 3.40
N ALA A 4 0.93 -7.74 3.16
CA ALA A 4 0.46 -7.41 1.82
C ALA A 4 1.27 -6.25 1.18
N LEU A 5 2.04 -5.52 1.99
CA LEU A 5 2.89 -4.41 1.53
C LEU A 5 4.36 -4.83 1.38
N ILE A 6 4.75 -6.05 1.78
CA ILE A 6 6.13 -6.52 1.69
C ILE A 6 6.24 -7.53 0.54
N HIS A 7 7.11 -7.23 -0.42
CA HIS A 7 7.38 -8.08 -1.57
C HIS A 7 8.70 -8.83 -1.38
N THR A 8 8.61 -10.15 -1.33
CA THR A 8 9.77 -11.05 -1.35
C THR A 8 10.29 -11.25 -2.77
N ASP A 9 9.40 -11.20 -3.77
CA ASP A 9 9.75 -11.18 -5.19
C ASP A 9 9.12 -9.95 -5.86
N PRO A 10 9.91 -8.91 -6.18
CA PRO A 10 9.41 -7.70 -6.83
C PRO A 10 9.17 -7.88 -8.34
N LEU A 11 9.58 -9.00 -8.94
CA LEU A 11 9.52 -9.19 -10.40
C LEU A 11 8.09 -9.09 -10.98
N PRO A 12 7.05 -9.70 -10.37
CA PRO A 12 5.68 -9.61 -10.90
C PRO A 12 5.15 -8.17 -10.93
N ILE A 13 5.51 -7.36 -9.94
CA ILE A 13 5.11 -5.93 -9.91
C ILE A 13 5.92 -5.14 -10.91
N ALA A 14 7.21 -5.41 -11.04
CA ALA A 14 8.04 -4.79 -12.06
C ALA A 14 7.51 -5.08 -13.47
N GLN A 15 7.02 -6.29 -13.74
CA GLN A 15 6.37 -6.64 -15.01
C GLN A 15 5.10 -5.81 -15.22
N HIS A 16 4.24 -5.72 -14.19
CA HIS A 16 3.03 -4.93 -14.28
C HIS A 16 3.31 -3.43 -14.53
N VAL A 17 4.33 -2.89 -13.87
CA VAL A 17 4.83 -1.52 -14.10
C VAL A 17 5.32 -1.39 -15.54
N ALA A 18 6.13 -2.34 -16.02
CA ALA A 18 6.65 -2.34 -17.38
C ALA A 18 5.51 -2.30 -18.42
N ASP A 19 4.50 -3.14 -18.26
CA ASP A 19 3.31 -3.16 -19.13
C ASP A 19 2.53 -1.84 -19.08
N ALA A 20 2.36 -1.25 -17.90
CA ALA A 20 1.65 0.02 -17.72
C ALA A 20 2.35 1.21 -18.40
N PHE A 21 3.68 1.18 -18.42
CA PHE A 21 4.52 2.22 -19.01
C PHE A 21 4.99 1.90 -20.44
N GLY A 22 4.64 0.73 -20.99
CA GLY A 22 5.10 0.28 -22.30
C GLY A 22 6.61 0.01 -22.37
N CYS A 23 7.24 -0.24 -21.23
CA CYS A 23 8.65 -0.62 -21.15
C CYS A 23 8.81 -2.15 -21.23
N ASP A 24 9.93 -2.61 -21.80
CA ASP A 24 10.27 -4.03 -21.81
C ASP A 24 11.10 -4.41 -20.57
N ILE A 25 10.81 -5.57 -19.99
CA ILE A 25 11.46 -6.12 -18.79
C ILE A 25 12.38 -7.31 -19.06
N THR A 26 12.57 -7.69 -20.33
CA THR A 26 13.51 -8.74 -20.74
C THR A 26 14.92 -8.59 -20.15
N SER A 27 15.36 -7.35 -19.90
CA SER A 27 16.55 -7.04 -19.09
C SER A 27 16.30 -5.88 -18.12
N THR A 28 16.30 -6.18 -16.82
CA THR A 28 16.02 -5.19 -15.75
C THR A 28 16.97 -4.00 -15.79
N LYS A 29 18.27 -4.22 -16.02
CA LYS A 29 19.29 -3.16 -15.99
C LYS A 29 19.46 -2.44 -17.33
N ALA A 30 19.43 -3.16 -18.44
CA ALA A 30 19.80 -2.60 -19.74
C ALA A 30 18.59 -2.04 -20.50
N ILE A 31 17.39 -2.56 -20.27
CA ILE A 31 16.20 -2.24 -21.06
C ILE A 31 15.17 -1.54 -20.18
N PHE A 32 14.76 -2.17 -19.08
CA PHE A 32 13.72 -1.61 -18.22
C PHE A 32 14.16 -0.30 -17.53
N ALA A 33 15.31 -0.32 -16.84
CA ALA A 33 15.80 0.85 -16.12
C ALA A 33 16.13 2.03 -17.05
N GLU A 34 16.56 1.76 -18.28
CA GLU A 34 16.83 2.81 -19.26
C GLU A 34 15.54 3.41 -19.81
N CYS A 35 14.56 2.57 -20.15
CA CYS A 35 13.24 3.01 -20.58
C CYS A 35 12.57 3.90 -19.53
N MET A 36 12.53 3.44 -18.27
CA MET A 36 11.91 4.17 -17.17
C MET A 36 12.54 5.55 -16.93
N LYS A 37 13.86 5.70 -17.17
CA LYS A 37 14.56 6.99 -17.02
C LYS A 37 14.27 7.99 -18.13
N GLN A 38 13.86 7.50 -19.30
CA GLN A 38 13.57 8.32 -20.48
C GLN A 38 12.11 8.78 -20.53
N LEU A 39 11.25 8.25 -19.66
CA LEU A 39 9.86 8.68 -19.54
C LEU A 39 9.79 10.13 -19.05
N PRO A 40 8.90 10.96 -19.63
CA PRO A 40 8.68 12.30 -19.12
C PRO A 40 7.94 12.24 -17.77
N GLU A 41 8.20 13.22 -16.91
CA GLU A 41 7.64 13.29 -15.56
C GLU A 41 6.11 13.25 -15.56
N GLU A 42 5.49 13.96 -16.51
CA GLU A 42 4.04 13.96 -16.70
C GLU A 42 3.45 12.57 -16.99
N ASP A 43 4.15 11.73 -17.75
CA ASP A 43 3.69 10.37 -18.05
C ASP A 43 3.81 9.46 -16.82
N ILE A 44 4.87 9.66 -16.02
CA ILE A 44 5.05 8.97 -14.74
C ILE A 44 3.91 9.30 -13.79
N ILE A 45 3.58 10.58 -13.63
CA ILE A 45 2.52 11.04 -12.73
C ILE A 45 1.15 10.55 -13.21
N ASN A 46 0.83 10.74 -14.50
CA ASN A 46 -0.48 10.38 -15.05
C ASN A 46 -0.73 8.87 -15.07
N SER A 47 0.33 8.07 -15.22
CA SER A 47 0.20 6.61 -15.25
C SER A 47 0.32 5.97 -13.87
N PHE A 48 0.74 6.73 -12.84
CA PHE A 48 0.84 6.23 -11.47
C PHE A 48 -0.51 5.73 -10.92
N GLU A 49 -1.63 6.32 -11.36
CA GLU A 49 -2.98 5.85 -11.02
C GLU A 49 -3.26 4.43 -11.55
N LYS A 50 -2.68 4.06 -12.70
CA LYS A 50 -2.87 2.75 -13.34
C LYS A 50 -2.14 1.64 -12.61
N VAL A 51 -0.99 1.96 -12.01
CA VAL A 51 -0.13 1.00 -11.29
C VAL A 51 -0.69 0.66 -9.90
N GLN A 52 -1.71 1.40 -9.43
CA GLN A 52 -2.30 1.37 -8.08
C GLN A 52 -1.26 1.48 -6.95
N LEU A 53 -1.37 2.53 -6.15
CA LEU A 53 -0.40 2.92 -5.11
C LEU A 53 0.02 1.78 -4.16
N PHE A 54 -0.85 0.81 -3.91
CA PHE A 54 -0.61 -0.31 -3.01
C PHE A 54 0.29 -1.42 -3.56
N HIS A 55 0.50 -1.49 -4.87
CA HIS A 55 1.35 -2.53 -5.46
C HIS A 55 2.84 -2.19 -5.33
N LEU A 56 3.20 -0.91 -5.26
CA LEU A 56 4.57 -0.46 -4.97
C LEU A 56 4.86 -0.55 -3.47
N GLY A 57 5.05 -1.80 -3.02
CA GLY A 57 5.36 -2.12 -1.64
C GLY A 57 6.84 -2.02 -1.29
N VAL A 58 7.14 -2.34 -0.04
CA VAL A 58 8.49 -2.49 0.50
C VAL A 58 9.08 -3.80 -0.02
N VAL A 59 10.30 -3.77 -0.55
CA VAL A 59 10.97 -4.98 -1.07
C VAL A 59 11.97 -5.52 -0.05
N MET A 60 12.02 -6.84 0.11
CA MET A 60 13.12 -7.51 0.79
C MET A 60 14.35 -7.56 -0.12
N ASP A 61 15.19 -6.52 -0.04
CA ASP A 61 16.31 -6.30 -0.94
C ASP A 61 17.62 -7.03 -0.55
N GLY A 62 17.67 -7.62 0.65
CA GLY A 62 18.87 -8.28 1.16
C GLY A 62 19.98 -7.32 1.61
N LEU A 63 19.78 -6.01 1.49
CA LEU A 63 20.75 -4.97 1.85
C LEU A 63 20.24 -4.14 3.03
N PHE A 64 19.06 -3.53 2.88
CA PHE A 64 18.38 -2.80 3.94
C PHE A 64 17.48 -3.73 4.75
N LEU A 65 16.63 -4.49 4.08
CA LEU A 65 15.80 -5.54 4.69
C LEU A 65 16.37 -6.91 4.32
N THR A 66 17.24 -7.40 5.20
CA THR A 66 17.96 -8.66 5.02
C THR A 66 17.09 -9.89 5.31
N LYS A 67 16.04 -9.73 6.11
CA LYS A 67 15.16 -10.80 6.61
C LYS A 67 13.71 -10.34 6.67
N PRO A 68 12.74 -11.27 6.79
CA PRO A 68 11.35 -10.92 7.00
C PRO A 68 11.19 -10.08 8.26
N ARG A 69 10.24 -9.13 8.24
CA ARG A 69 9.91 -8.26 9.37
C ARG A 69 9.81 -9.06 10.66
N ASP A 70 9.01 -10.12 10.67
CA ASP A 70 8.71 -10.87 11.89
C ASP A 70 9.96 -11.45 12.53
N GLU A 71 10.93 -11.92 11.74
CA GLU A 71 12.21 -12.43 12.24
C GLU A 71 13.05 -11.30 12.84
N ILE A 72 13.17 -10.17 12.13
CA ILE A 72 13.92 -9.01 12.59
C ILE A 72 13.39 -8.51 13.95
N PHE A 73 12.06 -8.44 14.07
CA PHE A 73 11.40 -7.97 15.30
C PHE A 73 11.48 -8.99 16.43
N GLN A 74 11.27 -10.28 16.17
CA GLN A 74 11.35 -11.34 17.19
C GLN A 74 12.77 -11.49 17.74
N ASN A 75 13.77 -11.40 16.86
CA ASN A 75 15.18 -11.54 17.24
C ASN A 75 15.80 -10.24 17.77
N HIS A 76 15.03 -9.14 17.82
CA HIS A 76 15.51 -7.83 18.26
C HIS A 76 16.72 -7.34 17.45
N GLU A 77 16.75 -7.62 16.15
CA GLU A 77 17.83 -7.25 15.22
C GLU A 77 17.72 -5.79 14.73
N VAL A 78 17.03 -4.95 15.49
CA VAL A 78 16.85 -3.51 15.23
C VAL A 78 17.47 -2.70 16.35
N ASN A 79 18.03 -1.54 16.01
CA ASN A 79 18.52 -0.62 17.02
C ASN A 79 17.34 -0.06 17.84
N THR A 80 17.29 -0.40 19.13
CA THR A 80 16.19 0.00 20.01
C THR A 80 16.36 1.45 20.45
N VAL A 81 15.38 2.28 20.12
CA VAL A 81 15.25 3.66 20.61
C VAL A 81 13.90 3.82 21.29
N PRO A 82 13.72 4.80 22.21
CA PRO A 82 12.41 5.11 22.76
C PRO A 82 11.41 5.38 21.62
N PHE A 83 10.38 4.55 21.54
CA PHE A 83 9.39 4.56 20.47
C PHE A 83 7.99 4.58 21.08
N MET A 84 7.14 5.44 20.54
CA MET A 84 5.73 5.56 20.92
C MET A 84 4.89 5.26 19.68
N THR A 85 3.97 4.31 19.81
CA THR A 85 2.95 4.02 18.80
C THR A 85 1.56 4.18 19.38
N GLY A 86 0.61 4.56 18.53
CA GLY A 86 -0.79 4.68 18.87
C GLY A 86 -1.61 4.48 17.61
N VAL A 87 -2.86 4.04 17.80
CA VAL A 87 -3.83 3.92 16.72
C VAL A 87 -4.99 4.88 16.93
N THR A 88 -5.61 5.33 15.84
CA THR A 88 -6.82 6.15 15.92
C THR A 88 -8.09 5.29 15.78
N ASN A 89 -9.21 5.74 16.34
CA ASN A 89 -10.49 5.05 16.21
C ASN A 89 -11.05 5.06 14.77
N LEU A 90 -10.43 5.80 13.84
CA LEU A 90 -10.90 6.01 12.47
C LEU A 90 -9.80 5.78 11.42
N GLU A 91 -8.78 4.97 11.71
CA GLU A 91 -7.68 4.67 10.76
C GLU A 91 -8.16 4.10 9.43
N CYS A 92 -9.20 3.27 9.48
CA CYS A 92 -9.84 2.67 8.31
C CYS A 92 -11.17 3.37 7.95
N GLY A 93 -11.33 4.63 8.37
CA GLY A 93 -12.54 5.42 8.15
C GLY A 93 -12.68 5.88 6.70
N TRP A 94 -13.00 7.16 6.51
CA TRP A 94 -13.34 7.70 5.19
C TRP A 94 -12.21 7.59 4.16
N LEU A 95 -10.96 7.89 4.55
CA LEU A 95 -9.82 7.91 3.62
C LEU A 95 -9.51 6.52 3.04
N LEU A 96 -9.43 5.50 3.89
CA LEU A 96 -9.14 4.14 3.42
C LEU A 96 -10.29 3.56 2.61
N ALA A 97 -11.54 3.87 3.00
CA ALA A 97 -12.72 3.52 2.22
C ALA A 97 -12.70 4.17 0.83
N HIS A 98 -12.24 5.42 0.71
CA HIS A 98 -12.12 6.06 -0.60
C HIS A 98 -11.07 5.40 -1.50
N LEU A 99 -9.98 4.90 -0.92
CA LEU A 99 -8.84 4.36 -1.66
C LEU A 99 -9.01 2.88 -2.04
N LEU A 100 -9.76 2.09 -1.26
CA LEU A 100 -9.91 0.64 -1.45
C LEU A 100 -11.34 0.18 -1.79
N ALA A 101 -12.37 0.97 -1.50
CA ALA A 101 -13.74 0.56 -1.78
C ALA A 101 -14.12 0.77 -3.25
N PRO A 102 -14.99 -0.08 -3.82
CA PRO A 102 -15.49 0.11 -5.18
C PRO A 102 -16.16 1.47 -5.39
N PRO A 103 -16.23 1.95 -6.65
CA PRO A 103 -16.93 3.19 -6.98
C PRO A 103 -18.38 3.18 -6.47
N GLY A 104 -18.79 4.27 -5.80
CA GLY A 104 -20.14 4.43 -5.23
C GLY A 104 -20.28 4.10 -3.73
N TRP A 105 -19.24 3.57 -3.08
CA TRP A 105 -19.27 3.29 -1.62
C TRP A 105 -19.10 4.55 -0.77
N VAL A 106 -18.47 5.58 -1.32
CA VAL A 106 -18.17 6.85 -0.64
C VAL A 106 -19.35 7.82 -0.71
N THR A 107 -20.14 7.80 -1.80
CA THR A 107 -21.31 8.67 -2.00
C THR A 107 -22.50 8.27 -1.12
N VAL A 108 -22.49 7.06 -0.56
CA VAL A 108 -23.51 6.58 0.38
C VAL A 108 -23.33 7.19 1.78
N TRP A 109 -22.18 7.78 2.09
CA TRP A 109 -21.94 8.50 3.35
C TRP A 109 -22.64 9.86 3.43
N THR A 110 -22.95 10.50 2.31
CA THR A 110 -23.73 11.75 2.27
C THR A 110 -25.25 11.50 2.31
N GLY A 111 -25.69 10.25 2.19
CA GLY A 111 -27.10 9.86 2.22
C GLY A 111 -27.36 8.62 3.07
N SER A 112 -27.45 8.81 4.40
CA SER A 112 -28.18 7.97 5.40
C SER A 112 -28.28 6.43 5.24
N ARG A 113 -27.35 5.76 4.56
CA ARG A 113 -27.43 4.30 4.37
C ARG A 113 -26.06 3.61 4.45
N SER A 114 -25.46 3.57 5.62
CA SER A 114 -24.20 2.83 5.84
C SER A 114 -24.32 1.34 5.48
N HIS A 115 -23.38 0.83 4.68
CA HIS A 115 -23.23 -0.60 4.39
C HIS A 115 -22.70 -1.36 5.62
N PRO A 116 -23.08 -2.64 5.80
CA PRO A 116 -22.84 -3.41 7.03
C PRO A 116 -21.37 -3.65 7.36
N PHE A 117 -20.46 -3.55 6.38
CA PHE A 117 -19.03 -3.77 6.60
C PHE A 117 -18.41 -2.70 7.52
N VAL A 118 -18.95 -1.47 7.54
CA VAL A 118 -18.41 -0.36 8.34
C VAL A 118 -19.07 -0.27 9.72
N THR A 119 -20.15 -1.03 9.96
CA THR A 119 -20.89 -0.97 11.23
C THR A 119 -20.24 -1.76 12.37
N LEU A 120 -19.14 -2.47 12.12
CA LEU A 120 -18.48 -3.30 13.14
C LEU A 120 -17.72 -2.52 14.23
N THR A 121 -17.47 -1.21 14.06
CA THR A 121 -16.69 -0.43 15.04
C THR A 121 -17.50 0.54 15.90
N GLN A 122 -18.79 0.75 15.61
CA GLN A 122 -19.67 1.51 16.50
C GLN A 122 -20.45 0.55 17.41
N GLY A 123 -19.75 0.01 18.41
CA GLY A 123 -20.41 -0.56 19.57
C GLY A 123 -21.33 0.49 20.21
N PRO A 124 -22.51 0.10 20.73
CA PRO A 124 -23.49 1.04 21.27
C PRO A 124 -22.85 1.87 22.39
N ARG A 125 -22.87 3.20 22.23
CA ARG A 125 -22.54 4.16 23.29
C ARG A 125 -23.53 3.91 24.43
N SER A 126 -23.10 3.22 25.49
CA SER A 126 -23.89 3.11 26.70
C SER A 126 -24.22 4.53 27.14
N LYS A 127 -25.50 4.89 27.15
CA LYS A 127 -25.93 6.13 27.78
C LYS A 127 -25.55 6.00 29.25
N ALA A 128 -24.56 6.79 29.68
CA ALA A 128 -24.33 7.04 31.09
C ALA A 128 -25.66 7.53 31.67
N LYS A 129 -26.11 6.85 32.72
CA LYS A 129 -27.23 7.25 33.55
C LYS A 129 -26.67 7.84 34.83
#